data_AF-A0A158Q5Y4-F1
#
_entry.id   AF-A0A158Q5Y4-F1
#
_cell.length_a   1.000
_cell.length_b   1.000
_cell.length_c   1.000
_cell.angle_alpha   90.00
_cell.angle_beta   90.00
_cell.angle_gamma   90.00
#
_symmetry.space_group_name_H-M   'P 1'
#
loop_
_entity.id
_entity.type
_entity.pdbx_description
1 polymer ?
#
loop_
_entity_poly.entity_id
_entity_poly.type
_entity_poly.pdbx_seq_one_letter_code
_entity_poly.pdbx_strand_id
1 'polypeptide(L)'
;METTDKNLCRAQSLRYSLKGNYKNKKTIRSKSKVIAENESRLTFGQQNALLTTWKVIKIQTSIMRKILNDLENEYSNVKQIFQKAAVIDAFNREVESNKLGTLDDHVKLMISFFDEILQNMSDEIDMANRMKKIGQYHAKLKYSCAFNSEIWEKFGEITMETICSLDVVQVGTLL
;
A
#
# COMPACT_ATOMS: atom_id res chain seq x y z
N MET A 1 49.38 44.78 55.25
CA MET A 1 49.07 43.39 55.64
C MET A 1 47.60 43.34 55.99
N GLU A 2 46.90 42.26 55.61
CA GLU A 2 45.44 42.02 55.72
C GLU A 2 44.60 42.86 54.72
N THR A 3 43.92 42.31 53.72
CA THR A 3 42.98 41.18 53.76
C THR A 3 42.91 40.53 52.37
N THR A 4 43.66 39.45 52.19
CA THR A 4 43.68 38.62 50.97
C THR A 4 42.50 37.65 50.89
N ASP A 5 41.55 37.68 51.84
CA ASP A 5 40.51 36.66 51.99
C ASP A 5 39.23 36.86 51.16
N LYS A 6 38.88 38.10 50.77
CA LYS A 6 37.63 38.32 50.02
C LYS A 6 37.70 37.85 48.56
N ASN A 7 38.91 37.77 47.99
CA ASN A 7 39.10 37.34 46.60
C ASN A 7 39.06 35.81 46.43
N LEU A 8 39.32 35.03 47.50
CA LEU A 8 39.33 33.58 47.42
C LEU A 8 37.91 32.99 47.34
N CYS A 9 36.96 33.57 48.09
CA CYS A 9 35.57 33.11 48.08
C CYS A 9 34.87 33.37 46.73
N ARG A 10 35.20 34.48 46.06
CA ARG A 10 34.65 34.78 44.73
C ARG A 10 35.25 33.92 43.62
N ALA A 11 36.53 33.52 43.75
CA ALA A 11 37.20 32.64 42.80
C ALA A 11 36.71 31.18 42.88
N GLN A 12 36.27 30.71 44.05
CA GLN A 12 35.69 29.35 44.20
C GLN A 12 34.30 29.23 43.58
N SER A 13 33.48 30.28 43.61
CA SER A 13 32.16 30.27 42.97
C SER A 13 32.25 30.14 41.44
N LEU A 14 33.27 30.73 40.81
CA LEU A 14 33.49 30.59 39.37
C LEU A 14 34.03 29.21 38.95
N ARG A 15 34.75 28.50 39.82
CA ARG A 15 35.28 27.16 39.48
C ARG A 15 34.22 26.07 39.51
N TYR A 16 33.10 26.25 40.21
CA TYR A 16 32.02 25.25 40.23
C TYR A 16 31.03 25.34 39.07
N SER A 17 31.08 26.40 38.24
CA SER A 17 30.19 26.55 37.08
C SER A 17 30.78 26.10 35.74
N LEU A 18 32.04 25.62 35.71
CA LEU A 18 32.69 25.12 34.49
C LEU A 18 32.68 23.59 34.35
N LYS A 19 31.76 22.89 35.03
CA LYS A 19 31.35 21.53 34.63
C LYS A 19 30.37 21.61 33.44
N GLY A 20 30.84 22.19 32.34
CA GLY A 20 30.22 22.03 31.03
C GLY A 20 30.22 20.55 30.68
N ASN A 21 29.03 19.95 30.75
CA ASN A 21 28.76 18.56 30.38
C ASN A 21 29.04 18.34 28.88
N TYR A 22 30.30 18.12 28.54
CA TYR A 22 30.76 17.70 27.22
C TYR A 22 30.61 16.18 27.02
N LYS A 23 29.45 15.59 27.32
CA LYS A 23 29.17 14.18 27.01
C LYS A 23 27.68 13.96 26.78
N ASN A 24 27.22 14.14 25.54
CA ASN A 24 26.19 13.32 24.89
C ASN A 24 25.83 13.89 23.51
N LYS A 25 26.78 13.81 22.56
CA LYS A 25 26.54 14.10 21.12
C LYS A 25 26.38 12.81 20.28
N LYS A 26 26.00 11.69 20.88
CA LYS A 26 25.76 10.42 20.18
C LYS A 26 24.48 9.73 20.67
N THR A 27 23.32 10.18 20.19
CA THR A 27 22.06 9.38 20.19
C THR A 27 20.90 9.98 19.37
N ILE A 28 21.14 10.91 18.44
CA ILE A 28 20.06 11.41 17.54
C ILE A 28 19.84 10.48 16.33
N ARG A 29 20.88 9.73 15.90
CA ARG A 29 20.81 8.90 14.68
C ARG A 29 19.86 7.70 14.77
N SER A 30 19.51 7.23 15.97
CA SER A 30 18.63 6.06 16.12
C SER A 30 17.14 6.40 16.03
N LYS A 31 16.73 7.64 16.35
CA LYS A 31 15.30 8.02 16.29
C LYS A 31 14.80 8.13 14.86
N SER A 32 15.57 8.69 13.93
CA SER A 32 15.15 8.81 12.52
C SER A 32 14.94 7.47 11.83
N LYS A 33 15.65 6.40 12.23
CA LYS A 33 15.48 5.08 11.63
C LYS A 33 14.20 4.37 12.11
N VAL A 34 13.88 4.51 13.40
CA VAL A 34 12.65 3.94 14.01
C VAL A 34 11.38 4.69 13.56
N ILE A 35 11.49 5.98 13.22
CA ILE A 35 10.35 6.75 12.70
C ILE A 35 10.04 6.32 11.25
N ALA A 36 11.06 6.18 10.39
CA ALA A 36 10.87 5.78 9.00
C ALA A 36 10.27 4.36 8.85
N GLU A 37 10.65 3.42 9.72
CA GLU A 37 10.10 2.04 9.70
C GLU A 37 8.63 1.99 10.18
N ASN A 38 8.16 2.98 10.93
CA ASN A 38 6.77 3.07 11.40
C ASN A 38 5.86 3.89 10.47
N GLU A 39 6.41 4.83 9.67
CA GLU A 39 5.62 5.65 8.74
C GLU A 39 4.97 4.84 7.61
N SER A 40 5.55 3.70 7.23
CA SER A 40 4.97 2.84 6.20
C SER A 40 3.80 1.97 6.68
N ARG A 41 3.51 1.95 8.00
CA ARG A 41 2.47 1.07 8.58
C ARG A 41 1.17 1.85 8.77
N LEU A 42 0.08 1.29 8.24
CA LEU A 42 -1.26 1.79 8.54
C LEU A 42 -1.58 1.54 10.01
N THR A 43 -1.99 2.58 10.71
CA THR A 43 -2.56 2.47 12.06
C THR A 43 -3.82 1.61 12.04
N PHE A 44 -4.15 0.96 13.16
CA PHE A 44 -5.38 0.18 13.30
C PHE A 44 -6.64 0.96 12.88
N GLY A 45 -6.70 2.26 13.19
CA GLY A 45 -7.78 3.13 12.74
C GLY A 45 -7.85 3.28 11.23
N GLN A 46 -6.71 3.50 10.55
CA GLN A 46 -6.64 3.57 9.09
C GLN A 46 -7.02 2.24 8.42
N GLN A 47 -6.61 1.11 9.01
CA GLN A 47 -6.99 -0.22 8.52
C GLN A 47 -8.50 -0.45 8.57
N ASN A 48 -9.13 -0.13 9.72
CA ASN A 48 -10.58 -0.24 9.86
C ASN A 48 -11.35 0.71 8.95
N ALA A 49 -10.82 1.92 8.73
CA ALA A 49 -11.40 2.86 7.78
C ALA A 49 -11.42 2.26 6.36
N LEU A 50 -10.29 1.74 5.87
CA LEU A 50 -10.20 1.07 4.58
C LEU A 50 -11.14 -0.12 4.45
N LEU A 51 -11.21 -0.98 5.48
CA LEU A 51 -12.14 -2.11 5.52
C LEU A 51 -13.62 -1.66 5.46
N THR A 52 -13.95 -0.54 6.10
CA THR A 52 -15.31 0.01 6.12
C THR A 52 -15.67 0.60 4.76
N THR A 53 -14.80 1.44 4.20
CA THR A 53 -14.96 2.00 2.85
C THR A 53 -15.09 0.89 1.81
N TRP A 54 -14.22 -0.13 1.89
CA TRP A 54 -14.25 -1.25 0.96
C TRP A 54 -15.56 -2.03 0.98
N LYS A 55 -16.19 -2.22 2.15
CA LYS A 55 -17.51 -2.87 2.24
C LYS A 55 -18.58 -2.13 1.43
N VAL A 56 -18.49 -0.81 1.31
CA VAL A 56 -19.40 0.00 0.50
C VAL A 56 -19.06 -0.13 -0.99
N ILE A 57 -17.77 -0.04 -1.33
CA ILE A 57 -17.29 -0.11 -2.72
C ILE A 57 -17.60 -1.47 -3.35
N LYS A 58 -17.31 -2.56 -2.64
CA LYS A 58 -17.39 -3.92 -3.22
C LYS A 58 -18.80 -4.33 -3.65
N ILE A 59 -19.84 -3.76 -3.04
CA ILE A 59 -21.24 -4.03 -3.38
C ILE A 59 -21.60 -3.34 -4.71
N GLN A 60 -20.94 -2.25 -5.03
CA GLN A 60 -21.14 -1.49 -6.26
C GLN A 60 -20.37 -2.10 -7.42
N THR A 61 -20.83 -3.26 -7.90
CA THR A 61 -20.23 -3.98 -9.03
C THR A 61 -20.12 -3.15 -10.32
N SER A 62 -20.93 -2.09 -10.45
CA SER A 62 -20.83 -1.10 -11.54
C SER A 62 -19.47 -0.40 -11.59
N ILE A 63 -18.87 -0.10 -10.44
CA ILE A 63 -17.52 0.49 -10.35
C ILE A 63 -16.49 -0.49 -10.92
N MET A 64 -16.61 -1.77 -10.54
CA MET A 64 -15.69 -2.81 -11.00
C MET A 64 -15.78 -2.99 -12.52
N ARG A 65 -17.01 -2.94 -13.08
CA ARG A 65 -17.20 -2.94 -14.53
C ARG A 65 -16.59 -1.71 -15.19
N LYS A 66 -16.78 -0.52 -14.59
CA LYS A 66 -16.21 0.73 -15.10
C LYS A 66 -14.68 0.62 -15.21
N ILE A 67 -14.01 0.16 -14.17
CA ILE A 67 -12.54 -0.01 -14.17
C ILE A 67 -12.09 -0.93 -15.33
N LEU A 68 -12.76 -2.07 -15.51
CA LEU A 68 -12.42 -3.02 -16.57
C LEU A 68 -12.72 -2.48 -17.97
N ASN A 69 -13.82 -1.73 -18.14
CA ASN A 69 -14.16 -1.08 -19.41
C ASN A 69 -13.20 0.07 -19.74
N ASP A 70 -12.82 0.89 -18.77
CA ASP A 70 -11.87 1.97 -18.96
C ASP A 70 -10.48 1.41 -19.33
N LEU A 71 -10.08 0.29 -18.72
CA LEU A 71 -8.85 -0.41 -19.10
C LEU A 71 -8.91 -0.92 -20.54
N GLU A 72 -10.06 -1.44 -20.97
CA GLU A 72 -10.25 -1.87 -22.36
C GLU A 72 -10.23 -0.70 -23.34
N ASN A 73 -10.77 0.46 -22.97
CA ASN A 73 -10.74 1.66 -23.81
C ASN A 73 -9.31 2.13 -24.08
N GLU A 74 -8.45 2.07 -23.06
CA GLU A 74 -7.03 2.42 -23.17
C GLU A 74 -6.22 1.32 -23.88
N TYR A 75 -6.53 0.04 -23.60
CA TYR A 75 -5.85 -1.13 -24.15
C TYR A 75 -6.86 -2.14 -24.71
N SER A 76 -7.28 -1.92 -25.96
CA SER A 76 -8.31 -2.73 -26.64
C SER A 76 -7.96 -4.23 -26.77
N ASN A 77 -6.68 -4.58 -26.68
CA ASN A 77 -6.22 -5.97 -26.70
C ASN A 77 -6.34 -6.68 -25.34
N VAL A 78 -6.68 -5.99 -24.24
CA VAL A 78 -6.73 -6.58 -22.89
C VAL A 78 -7.70 -7.76 -22.79
N LYS A 79 -8.84 -7.70 -23.49
CA LYS A 79 -9.80 -8.81 -23.56
C LYS A 79 -9.16 -10.05 -24.19
N GLN A 80 -8.41 -9.88 -25.27
CA GLN A 80 -7.73 -10.99 -25.95
C GLN A 80 -6.65 -11.60 -25.05
N ILE A 81 -5.95 -10.76 -24.27
CA ILE A 81 -4.96 -11.20 -23.29
C ILE A 81 -5.61 -12.07 -22.21
N PHE A 82 -6.72 -11.62 -21.63
CA PHE A 82 -7.42 -12.40 -20.59
C PHE A 82 -8.06 -13.67 -21.14
N GLN A 83 -8.62 -13.63 -22.34
CA GLN A 83 -9.12 -14.83 -23.01
C GLN A 83 -7.99 -15.83 -23.25
N LYS A 84 -6.85 -15.39 -23.78
CA LYS A 84 -5.67 -16.24 -23.98
C LYS A 84 -5.15 -16.81 -22.66
N ALA A 85 -5.11 -16.01 -21.61
CA ALA A 85 -4.71 -16.44 -20.27
C ALA A 85 -5.66 -17.51 -19.71
N ALA A 86 -6.98 -17.32 -19.84
CA ALA A 86 -7.99 -18.28 -19.41
C ALA A 86 -7.88 -19.62 -20.18
N VAL A 87 -7.62 -19.56 -21.49
CA VAL A 87 -7.38 -20.76 -22.31
C VAL A 87 -6.11 -21.47 -21.85
N ILE A 88 -5.01 -20.76 -21.67
CA ILE A 88 -3.74 -21.34 -21.20
C ILE A 88 -3.89 -21.94 -19.80
N ASP A 89 -4.59 -21.25 -18.90
CA ASP A 89 -4.86 -21.76 -17.55
C ASP A 89 -5.80 -22.97 -17.57
N ALA A 90 -6.77 -23.04 -18.48
CA ALA A 90 -7.62 -24.22 -18.65
C ALA A 90 -6.80 -25.45 -19.08
N PHE A 91 -5.80 -25.29 -19.98
CA PHE A 91 -4.90 -26.39 -20.34
C PHE A 91 -3.94 -26.80 -19.22
N ASN A 92 -3.59 -25.87 -18.33
CA ASN A 92 -2.72 -26.15 -17.19
C ASN A 92 -3.45 -26.79 -15.99
N ARG A 93 -4.79 -26.82 -16.00
CA ARG A 93 -5.60 -27.42 -14.93
C ARG A 93 -6.11 -28.79 -15.39
N GLU A 94 -5.99 -29.80 -14.53
CA GLU A 94 -6.66 -31.10 -14.71
C GLU A 94 -8.17 -31.05 -14.34
N VAL A 95 -8.71 -29.88 -13.98
CA VAL A 95 -10.10 -29.71 -13.51
C VAL A 95 -10.78 -28.54 -14.22
N GLU A 96 -12.02 -28.79 -14.68
CA GLU A 96 -12.90 -27.88 -15.42
C GLU A 96 -13.06 -26.49 -14.75
N SER A 97 -12.30 -25.49 -15.20
CA SER A 97 -12.68 -24.09 -14.96
C SER A 97 -13.68 -23.64 -16.02
N ASN A 98 -14.91 -24.15 -15.91
CA ASN A 98 -16.03 -23.65 -16.68
C ASN A 98 -16.21 -22.14 -16.41
N LYS A 99 -16.12 -21.32 -17.46
CA LYS A 99 -16.59 -19.91 -17.50
C LYS A 99 -15.72 -18.87 -16.78
N LEU A 100 -14.45 -18.69 -17.17
CA LEU A 100 -13.63 -17.53 -16.77
C LEU A 100 -13.63 -16.39 -17.81
N GLY A 101 -14.65 -16.34 -18.67
CA GLY A 101 -14.64 -15.50 -19.87
C GLY A 101 -15.51 -14.25 -19.81
N THR A 102 -16.42 -14.13 -18.84
CA THR A 102 -17.36 -12.99 -18.81
C THR A 102 -16.79 -11.83 -18.00
N LEU A 103 -17.22 -10.61 -18.35
CA LEU A 103 -16.91 -9.40 -17.58
C LEU A 103 -17.33 -9.58 -16.10
N ASP A 104 -18.45 -10.25 -15.85
CA ASP A 104 -18.94 -10.57 -14.51
C ASP A 104 -18.00 -11.48 -13.71
N ASP A 105 -17.33 -12.43 -14.37
CA ASP A 105 -16.35 -13.29 -13.73
C ASP A 105 -15.11 -12.46 -13.33
N HIS A 106 -14.68 -11.54 -14.19
CA HIS A 106 -13.54 -10.65 -13.90
C HIS A 106 -13.87 -9.66 -12.78
N VAL A 107 -15.10 -9.17 -12.71
CA VAL A 107 -15.58 -8.37 -11.58
C VAL A 107 -15.47 -9.14 -10.27
N LYS A 108 -15.92 -10.40 -10.23
CA LYS A 108 -15.82 -11.25 -9.03
C LYS A 108 -14.37 -11.51 -8.64
N LEU A 109 -13.50 -11.78 -9.62
CA LEU A 109 -12.06 -11.97 -9.38
C LEU A 109 -11.42 -10.71 -8.79
N MET A 110 -11.76 -9.54 -9.33
CA MET A 110 -11.25 -8.27 -8.84
C MET A 110 -11.73 -7.99 -7.41
N ILE A 111 -12.99 -8.26 -7.09
CA ILE A 111 -13.51 -8.14 -5.72
C ILE A 111 -12.78 -9.10 -4.77
N SER A 112 -12.63 -10.38 -5.16
CA SER A 112 -11.91 -11.39 -4.37
C SER A 112 -10.47 -10.96 -4.09
N PHE A 113 -9.80 -10.40 -5.10
CA PHE A 113 -8.44 -9.90 -4.98
C PHE A 113 -8.30 -8.81 -3.92
N PHE A 114 -9.17 -7.80 -3.94
CA PHE A 114 -9.16 -6.73 -2.93
C PHE A 114 -9.62 -7.20 -1.55
N ASP A 115 -10.61 -8.10 -1.49
CA ASP A 115 -11.03 -8.74 -0.23
C ASP A 115 -9.85 -9.47 0.42
N GLU A 116 -9.06 -10.22 -0.36
CA GLU A 116 -7.87 -10.93 0.13
C GLU A 116 -6.78 -9.97 0.63
N ILE A 117 -6.54 -8.85 -0.06
CA ILE A 117 -5.55 -7.84 0.36
C ILE A 117 -5.98 -7.18 1.68
N LEU A 118 -7.23 -6.71 1.75
CA LEU A 118 -7.70 -5.93 2.88
C LEU A 118 -7.93 -6.79 4.13
N GLN A 119 -8.29 -8.06 3.99
CA GLN A 119 -8.46 -8.96 5.14
C GLN A 119 -7.13 -9.33 5.81
N ASN A 120 -6.03 -9.35 5.05
CA ASN A 120 -4.71 -9.80 5.53
C ASN A 120 -3.72 -8.65 5.75
N MET A 121 -4.17 -7.39 5.66
CA MET A 121 -3.32 -6.21 5.71
C MET A 121 -2.49 -6.04 7.01
N SER A 122 -2.87 -6.72 8.09
CA SER A 122 -2.12 -6.75 9.35
C SER A 122 -1.01 -7.81 9.38
N ASP A 123 -1.03 -8.79 8.47
CA ASP A 123 -0.02 -9.83 8.33
C ASP A 123 0.97 -9.47 7.21
N GLU A 124 2.09 -8.86 7.61
CA GLU A 124 3.13 -8.40 6.69
C GLU A 124 3.77 -9.53 5.88
N ILE A 125 3.86 -10.73 6.46
CA ILE A 125 4.48 -11.88 5.80
C ILE A 125 3.54 -12.42 4.73
N ASP A 126 2.25 -12.58 5.06
CA ASP A 126 1.23 -12.98 4.10
C ASP A 126 1.12 -11.96 2.96
N MET A 127 1.10 -10.66 3.30
CA MET A 127 1.07 -9.58 2.32
C MET A 127 2.29 -9.59 1.39
N ALA A 128 3.50 -9.76 1.92
CA ALA A 128 4.71 -9.86 1.10
C ALA A 128 4.65 -11.07 0.15
N ASN A 129 4.18 -12.22 0.63
CA ASN A 129 4.01 -13.42 -0.17
C ASN A 129 2.97 -13.22 -1.29
N ARG A 130 1.88 -12.51 -1.01
CA ARG A 130 0.86 -12.16 -2.01
C ARG A 130 1.39 -11.20 -3.06
N MET A 131 2.11 -10.16 -2.66
CA MET A 131 2.76 -9.23 -3.61
C MET A 131 3.74 -9.96 -4.53
N LYS A 132 4.52 -10.89 -3.98
CA LYS A 132 5.39 -11.76 -4.78
C LYS A 132 4.60 -12.61 -5.77
N LYS A 133 3.48 -13.20 -5.34
CA LYS A 133 2.60 -14.03 -6.18
C LYS A 133 1.98 -13.22 -7.33
N ILE A 134 1.55 -11.98 -7.06
CA ILE A 134 1.08 -11.04 -8.09
C ILE A 134 2.19 -10.79 -9.12
N GLY A 135 3.41 -10.50 -8.66
CA GLY A 135 4.56 -10.32 -9.54
C GLY A 135 4.86 -11.56 -10.41
N GLN A 136 4.69 -12.76 -9.86
CA GLN A 136 4.84 -14.02 -10.61
C GLN A 136 3.75 -14.20 -11.66
N TYR A 137 2.49 -13.91 -11.35
CA TYR A 137 1.40 -13.93 -12.33
C TYR A 137 1.61 -12.90 -13.43
N HIS A 138 2.04 -11.69 -13.06
CA HIS A 138 2.40 -10.65 -14.01
C HIS A 138 3.50 -11.11 -14.96
N ALA A 139 4.59 -11.68 -14.43
CA ALA A 139 5.66 -12.25 -15.24
C ALA A 139 5.15 -13.36 -16.17
N LYS A 140 4.32 -14.30 -15.67
CA LYS A 140 3.71 -15.36 -16.49
C LYS A 140 2.91 -14.77 -17.65
N LEU A 141 2.00 -13.83 -17.36
CA LEU A 141 1.15 -13.19 -18.37
C LEU A 141 1.96 -12.38 -19.40
N LYS A 142 3.05 -11.75 -18.98
CA LYS A 142 3.97 -11.08 -19.91
C LYS A 142 4.54 -12.04 -20.93
N TYR A 143 5.08 -13.18 -20.49
CA TYR A 143 5.69 -14.17 -21.38
C TYR A 143 4.67 -14.95 -22.20
N SER A 144 3.50 -15.29 -21.64
CA SER A 144 2.51 -16.14 -22.31
C SER A 144 1.51 -15.35 -23.17
N CYS A 145 1.19 -14.12 -22.76
CA CYS A 145 0.07 -13.37 -23.32
C CYS A 145 0.41 -11.92 -23.71
N ALA A 146 1.68 -11.51 -23.68
CA ALA A 146 2.11 -10.14 -24.01
C ALA A 146 1.45 -9.06 -23.12
N PHE A 147 1.14 -9.40 -21.87
CA PHE A 147 0.72 -8.42 -20.87
C PHE A 147 1.93 -7.58 -20.44
N ASN A 148 2.04 -6.36 -20.95
CA ASN A 148 3.16 -5.47 -20.65
C ASN A 148 2.93 -4.73 -19.32
N SER A 149 3.99 -4.09 -18.80
CA SER A 149 3.91 -3.33 -17.55
C SER A 149 3.01 -2.10 -17.64
N GLU A 150 2.87 -1.50 -18.82
CA GLU A 150 2.04 -0.31 -19.03
C GLU A 150 0.56 -0.61 -18.81
N ILE A 151 0.06 -1.79 -19.24
CA ILE A 151 -1.32 -2.24 -18.95
C ILE A 151 -1.52 -2.37 -17.43
N TRP A 152 -0.53 -2.91 -16.71
CA TRP A 152 -0.60 -3.06 -15.25
C TRP A 152 -0.63 -1.70 -14.54
N GLU A 153 0.25 -0.79 -14.95
CA GLU A 153 0.33 0.56 -14.41
C GLU A 153 -0.96 1.33 -14.66
N LYS A 154 -1.49 1.26 -15.89
CA LYS A 154 -2.76 1.92 -16.24
C LYS A 154 -3.95 1.34 -15.50
N PHE A 155 -3.98 0.02 -15.29
CA PHE A 155 -4.98 -0.61 -14.45
C PHE A 155 -4.95 -0.06 -13.02
N GLY A 156 -3.75 0.08 -12.45
CA GLY A 156 -3.56 0.70 -11.13
C GLY A 156 -4.05 2.15 -11.09
N GLU A 157 -3.69 2.96 -12.09
CA GLU A 157 -4.11 4.35 -12.24
C GLU A 157 -5.64 4.50 -12.31
N ILE A 158 -6.30 3.78 -13.22
CA ILE A 158 -7.76 3.80 -13.41
C ILE A 158 -8.46 3.35 -12.12
N THR A 159 -7.95 2.31 -11.48
CA THR A 159 -8.50 1.79 -10.23
C THR A 159 -8.40 2.84 -9.13
N MET A 160 -7.24 3.47 -8.98
CA MET A 160 -7.01 4.49 -7.96
C MET A 160 -7.89 5.73 -8.19
N GLU A 161 -7.93 6.25 -9.41
CA GLU A 161 -8.77 7.39 -9.78
C GLU A 161 -10.24 7.09 -9.52
N THR A 162 -10.71 5.94 -9.98
CA THR A 162 -12.12 5.55 -9.83
C THR A 162 -12.48 5.35 -8.35
N ILE A 163 -11.67 4.64 -7.58
CA ILE A 163 -11.94 4.40 -6.15
C ILE A 163 -11.90 5.70 -5.35
N CYS A 164 -10.88 6.54 -5.54
CA CYS A 164 -10.76 7.80 -4.80
C CYS A 164 -11.86 8.80 -5.15
N SER A 165 -12.40 8.76 -6.37
CA SER A 165 -13.56 9.60 -6.72
C SER A 165 -14.80 9.29 -5.87
N LEU A 166 -14.90 8.10 -5.27
CA LEU A 166 -16.04 7.70 -4.44
C LEU A 166 -15.95 8.25 -3.02
N ASP A 167 -14.73 8.33 -2.47
CA ASP A 167 -14.49 8.85 -1.11
C ASP A 167 -14.88 10.33 -1.00
N VAL A 168 -14.73 11.09 -2.09
CA VAL A 168 -15.16 12.50 -2.16
C VAL A 168 -16.69 12.64 -2.02
N VAL A 169 -17.46 11.62 -2.45
CA VAL A 169 -18.93 11.69 -2.46
C VAL A 169 -19.53 11.38 -1.08
N GLN A 170 -18.89 10.54 -0.26
CA GLN A 170 -19.45 10.21 1.07
C GLN A 170 -19.23 11.28 2.13
N VAL A 171 -18.14 12.07 2.06
CA VAL A 171 -17.95 13.21 2.97
C VAL A 171 -19.00 14.31 2.73
N GLY A 172 -19.59 14.38 1.54
CA GLY A 172 -20.64 15.34 1.21
C GLY A 172 -22.05 15.00 1.70
N THR A 173 -22.32 13.79 2.20
CA THR A 173 -23.69 13.35 2.54
C THR A 173 -23.92 13.10 4.05
N LEU A 174 -22.99 13.54 4.90
CA LEU A 174 -23.11 13.46 6.36
C LEU A 174 -23.05 14.85 7.06
N LEU A 175 -23.54 15.89 6.38
CA LEU A 175 -23.95 17.15 7.00
C LEU A 175 -25.44 17.38 6.73
#